data_AF-A0A958AVP5-F1
#
_entry.id   AF-A0A958AVP5-F1
#
_cell.length_a   1.000
_cell.length_b   1.000
_cell.length_c   1.000
_cell.angle_alpha   90.00
_cell.angle_beta   90.00
_cell.angle_gamma   90.00
#
_symmetry.space_group_name_H-M   'P 1'
#
loop_
_entity.id
_entity.type
_entity.pdbx_description
1 polymer ?
#
loop_
_entity_poly.entity_id
_entity_poly.type
_entity_poly.pdbx_seq_one_letter_code
_entity_poly.pdbx_strand_id
1 'polypeptide(L)'
;LIMAAVGAVIYVIIPLVAGAQFFSHIPRLAVWGATSGLIIYEILYQTREWINLKTIALYFAGFLIISDWLFTPVLFIFEPEYFQWSWLIPSFDRMVDIFFPIYGYRWSYIFATGLTTAVGYYRVTRDTPSSVSSSAGGGGISSYGSAEMDFSRSQTTRYLLGSVLLNASFRTQIMNLVKQERNAFAPELGIDLAKLARISFLMDVREKKYHICYFIIAIVAFLSPSSIPLLVLVTAVINFYKQYGERYEFIPYIKKKDYYPDYLENILRRKYLSDKLPRNLPNESQNLIIYKGFFPFVGAGIPIGGWTLSIDVNKPREEILQPRKVKPFNLKDLYVAIVEAINKLQFDGLIVKDFLFVDGKEIRDERWLLPSIFLPPIDKVDQAIVDEYVICNDKFVRHYKWIQIYDWSNEIVISFFLRFSRQGSYLFVEINRCVLTPLKDEHREVDRLIPSKWNLISLGLKSLVVGPFSAITGAWAAIDRIFAEIVDLGDLFFADAKQLEKERGMEKNKKFNYGAKSSLRTQVSSSPTHYFQVLDQAMYLKVIERQIIEGLNNFLKAHNIDTSDIREQENTILNSGVIMEGGKVDAKSVAVGTGSQASVDKVSA
;
A
#
# COMPACT_ATOMS: atom_id res chain seq x y z
N LEU A 1 -21.98 4.69 -21.46
CA LEU A 1 -21.53 3.32 -21.81
C LEU A 1 -22.62 2.48 -22.48
N ILE A 2 -23.78 2.20 -21.85
CA ILE A 2 -24.85 1.38 -22.45
C ILE A 2 -25.39 2.00 -23.75
N MET A 3 -25.62 3.31 -23.81
CA MET A 3 -26.07 3.99 -25.03
C MET A 3 -25.02 4.03 -26.17
N ALA A 4 -23.73 4.02 -25.83
CA ALA A 4 -22.64 3.96 -26.81
C ALA A 4 -22.45 2.53 -27.35
N ALA A 5 -22.66 1.51 -26.51
CA ALA A 5 -22.72 0.12 -26.92
C ALA A 5 -23.97 -0.17 -27.77
N VAL A 6 -25.14 0.39 -27.42
CA VAL A 6 -26.36 0.33 -28.24
C VAL A 6 -26.16 1.03 -29.57
N GLY A 7 -25.48 2.19 -29.60
CA GLY A 7 -25.11 2.89 -30.84
C GLY A 7 -24.18 2.07 -31.73
N ALA A 8 -23.16 1.40 -31.15
CA ALA A 8 -22.25 0.53 -31.89
C ALA A 8 -22.95 -0.75 -32.40
N VAL A 9 -23.87 -1.33 -31.62
CA VAL A 9 -24.68 -2.49 -32.00
C VAL A 9 -25.66 -2.14 -33.14
N ILE A 10 -26.27 -0.95 -33.10
CA ILE A 10 -27.12 -0.42 -34.17
C ILE A 10 -26.30 -0.16 -35.45
N TYR A 11 -25.04 0.30 -35.32
CA TYR A 11 -24.14 0.57 -36.44
C TYR A 11 -23.62 -0.71 -37.13
N VAL A 12 -23.51 -1.82 -36.40
CA VAL A 12 -22.99 -3.10 -36.92
C VAL A 12 -24.10 -4.02 -37.43
N ILE A 13 -25.28 -4.05 -36.78
CA ILE A 13 -26.34 -5.02 -37.10
C ILE A 13 -27.25 -4.55 -38.25
N ILE A 14 -27.57 -3.26 -38.35
CA ILE A 14 -28.49 -2.74 -39.37
C ILE A 14 -27.95 -2.91 -40.81
N PRO A 15 -26.65 -2.69 -41.11
CA PRO A 15 -26.11 -2.93 -42.45
C PRO A 15 -26.04 -4.42 -42.83
N LEU A 16 -26.08 -5.32 -41.84
CA LEU A 16 -26.04 -6.77 -42.03
C LEU A 16 -27.42 -7.37 -42.33
N VAL A 17 -28.50 -6.68 -41.92
CA VAL A 17 -29.90 -7.13 -42.11
C VAL A 17 -30.60 -6.41 -43.27
N ALA A 18 -30.23 -5.16 -43.58
CA ALA A 18 -30.80 -4.40 -44.69
C ALA A 18 -29.76 -4.25 -45.81
N GLY A 19 -29.96 -4.99 -46.91
CA GLY A 19 -29.05 -5.08 -48.05
C GLY A 19 -28.54 -3.72 -48.56
N ALA A 20 -27.32 -3.77 -49.13
CA ALA A 20 -26.37 -2.67 -49.38
C ALA A 20 -26.81 -1.51 -50.31
N GLN A 21 -28.10 -1.28 -50.55
CA GLN A 21 -28.57 -0.26 -51.49
C GLN A 21 -29.48 0.83 -50.90
N PHE A 22 -29.82 0.79 -49.60
CA PHE A 22 -30.86 1.69 -49.06
C PHE A 22 -30.36 2.97 -48.34
N PHE A 23 -29.06 3.28 -48.33
CA PHE A 23 -28.55 4.50 -47.67
C PHE A 23 -27.62 5.31 -48.56
N SER A 24 -28.21 6.11 -49.46
CA SER A 24 -27.50 7.13 -50.23
C SER A 24 -27.28 8.40 -49.41
N HIS A 25 -26.00 8.62 -49.08
CA HIS A 25 -25.25 9.88 -49.01
C HIS A 25 -25.58 11.01 -48.00
N ILE A 26 -26.71 11.04 -47.31
CA ILE A 26 -26.98 12.08 -46.27
C ILE A 26 -26.81 11.59 -44.82
N PRO A 27 -27.20 10.35 -44.45
CA PRO A 27 -27.14 9.92 -43.05
C PRO A 27 -25.74 9.65 -42.53
N ARG A 28 -24.74 9.38 -43.38
CA ARG A 28 -23.36 9.11 -42.95
C ARG A 28 -22.67 10.36 -42.40
N LEU A 29 -22.80 11.51 -43.07
CA LEU A 29 -22.28 12.79 -42.59
C LEU A 29 -22.93 13.25 -41.29
N ALA A 30 -24.24 13.01 -41.15
CA ALA A 30 -24.97 13.28 -39.92
C ALA A 30 -24.51 12.38 -38.76
N VAL A 31 -24.21 11.10 -39.02
CA VAL A 31 -23.69 10.18 -38.00
C VAL A 31 -22.25 10.54 -37.61
N TRP A 32 -21.38 10.92 -38.55
CA TRP A 32 -20.02 11.39 -38.23
C TRP A 32 -20.00 12.74 -37.49
N GLY A 33 -20.90 13.66 -37.85
CA GLY A 33 -21.11 14.91 -37.10
C GLY A 33 -21.67 14.66 -35.70
N ALA A 34 -22.58 13.69 -35.54
CA ALA A 34 -23.13 13.30 -34.25
C ALA A 34 -22.12 12.55 -33.37
N THR A 35 -21.27 11.68 -33.92
CA THR A 35 -20.24 10.95 -33.16
C THR A 35 -19.10 11.88 -32.76
N SER A 36 -18.64 12.76 -33.65
CA SER A 36 -17.65 13.81 -33.30
C SER A 36 -18.23 14.78 -32.27
N GLY A 37 -19.49 15.21 -32.42
CA GLY A 37 -20.21 16.04 -31.45
C GLY A 37 -20.35 15.37 -30.08
N LEU A 38 -20.61 14.06 -30.03
CA LEU A 38 -20.70 13.28 -28.78
C LEU A 38 -19.33 13.06 -28.11
N ILE A 39 -18.28 12.82 -28.90
CA ILE A 39 -16.90 12.70 -28.39
C ILE A 39 -16.43 14.05 -27.83
N ILE A 40 -16.70 15.14 -28.55
CA ILE A 40 -16.41 16.50 -28.08
C ILE A 40 -17.24 16.79 -26.82
N TYR A 41 -18.54 16.52 -26.81
CA TYR A 41 -19.38 16.69 -25.62
C TYR A 41 -18.86 15.91 -24.41
N GLU A 42 -18.40 14.67 -24.58
CA GLU A 42 -17.83 13.87 -23.50
C GLU A 42 -16.48 14.43 -23.01
N ILE A 43 -15.62 14.90 -23.90
CA ILE A 43 -14.37 15.60 -23.55
C ILE A 43 -14.68 16.90 -22.79
N LEU A 44 -15.68 17.66 -23.22
CA LEU A 44 -16.11 18.90 -22.56
C LEU A 44 -16.72 18.61 -21.18
N TYR A 45 -17.58 17.59 -21.09
CA TYR A 45 -18.20 17.15 -19.84
C TYR A 45 -17.15 16.65 -18.83
N GLN A 46 -16.10 15.97 -19.28
CA GLN A 46 -15.01 15.51 -18.43
C GLN A 46 -13.99 16.60 -18.07
N THR A 47 -13.92 17.70 -18.83
CA THR A 47 -13.04 18.86 -18.54
C THR A 47 -13.75 20.01 -17.84
N ARG A 48 -15.04 19.87 -17.50
CA ARG A 48 -15.88 20.95 -16.94
C ARG A 48 -15.35 21.60 -15.65
N GLU A 49 -14.56 20.88 -14.85
CA GLU A 49 -13.97 21.38 -13.60
C GLU A 49 -12.75 22.31 -13.83
N TRP A 50 -12.28 22.43 -15.08
CA TRP A 50 -11.12 23.22 -15.50
C TRP A 50 -11.49 24.53 -16.20
N ILE A 51 -12.79 24.86 -16.20
CA ILE A 51 -13.35 26.04 -16.85
C ILE A 51 -13.39 27.17 -15.81
N ASN A 52 -12.37 28.04 -15.84
CA ASN A 52 -12.23 29.21 -14.99
C ASN A 52 -12.36 30.47 -15.86
N LEU A 53 -12.58 31.65 -15.27
CA LEU A 53 -12.72 32.93 -15.99
C LEU A 53 -11.54 33.22 -16.96
N LYS A 54 -10.35 32.71 -16.64
CA LYS A 54 -9.12 32.90 -17.42
C LYS A 54 -8.94 31.90 -18.56
N THR A 55 -9.57 30.73 -18.49
CA THR A 55 -9.41 29.63 -19.47
C THR A 55 -10.58 29.52 -20.44
N ILE A 56 -11.71 30.19 -20.16
CA ILE A 56 -12.92 30.20 -21.00
C ILE A 56 -12.66 30.67 -22.43
N ALA A 57 -11.90 31.74 -22.63
CA ALA A 57 -11.61 32.24 -23.98
C ALA A 57 -10.73 31.26 -24.78
N LEU A 58 -9.77 30.63 -24.11
CA LEU A 58 -8.88 29.62 -24.71
C LEU A 58 -9.66 28.34 -25.04
N TYR A 59 -10.65 28.02 -24.23
CA TYR A 59 -11.56 26.90 -24.42
C TYR A 59 -12.54 27.14 -25.57
N PHE A 60 -13.05 28.37 -25.69
CA PHE A 60 -13.91 28.80 -26.79
C PHE A 60 -13.16 28.80 -28.13
N ALA A 61 -11.92 29.30 -28.13
CA ALA A 61 -11.02 29.22 -29.27
C ALA A 61 -10.68 27.76 -29.61
N GLY A 62 -10.40 26.93 -28.61
CA GLY A 62 -10.14 25.49 -28.81
C GLY A 62 -11.33 24.75 -29.40
N PHE A 63 -12.56 25.05 -28.95
CA PHE A 63 -13.78 24.46 -29.47
C PHE A 63 -14.04 24.86 -30.93
N LEU A 64 -13.92 26.15 -31.27
CA LEU A 64 -14.09 26.66 -32.63
C LEU A 64 -13.02 26.12 -33.58
N ILE A 65 -11.77 26.02 -33.12
CA ILE A 65 -10.69 25.39 -33.88
C ILE A 65 -11.02 23.91 -34.08
N ILE A 66 -11.35 23.15 -33.03
CA ILE A 66 -11.59 21.71 -33.13
C ILE A 66 -12.83 21.38 -33.98
N SER A 67 -13.91 22.17 -33.90
CA SER A 67 -15.13 21.93 -34.68
C SER A 67 -14.95 22.22 -36.17
N ASP A 68 -14.25 23.30 -36.53
CA ASP A 68 -14.09 23.72 -37.94
C ASP A 68 -12.82 23.11 -38.59
N TRP A 69 -11.72 22.94 -37.83
CA TRP A 69 -10.46 22.36 -38.33
C TRP A 69 -10.44 20.84 -38.45
N LEU A 70 -11.21 20.07 -37.67
CA LEU A 70 -11.20 18.62 -37.87
C LEU A 70 -12.18 18.21 -38.97
N PHE A 71 -13.31 18.91 -39.10
CA PHE A 71 -14.34 18.53 -40.06
C PHE A 71 -13.88 18.67 -41.51
N THR A 72 -13.18 19.76 -41.82
CA THR A 72 -12.80 20.13 -43.20
C THR A 72 -11.68 19.26 -43.79
N PRO A 73 -10.57 18.96 -43.08
CA PRO A 73 -9.53 18.03 -43.53
C PRO A 73 -9.97 16.57 -43.49
N VAL A 74 -10.85 16.19 -42.55
CA VAL A 74 -11.43 14.83 -42.52
C VAL A 74 -12.31 14.61 -43.75
N LEU A 75 -13.14 15.60 -44.13
CA LEU A 75 -13.88 15.57 -45.40
C LEU A 75 -12.96 15.46 -46.63
N PHE A 76 -11.87 16.24 -46.66
CA PHE A 76 -10.88 16.21 -47.74
C PHE A 76 -10.16 14.86 -47.87
N ILE A 77 -9.83 14.22 -46.74
CA ILE A 77 -9.06 12.97 -46.70
C ILE A 77 -9.93 11.75 -47.05
N PHE A 78 -11.18 11.72 -46.62
CA PHE A 78 -12.03 10.52 -46.73
C PHE A 78 -12.99 10.54 -47.92
N GLU A 79 -13.38 11.71 -48.42
CA GLU A 79 -14.35 11.88 -49.54
C GLU A 79 -13.85 12.97 -50.52
N PRO A 80 -12.65 12.82 -51.13
CA PRO A 80 -12.00 13.88 -51.92
C PRO A 80 -12.80 14.30 -53.15
N GLU A 81 -13.64 13.42 -53.69
CA GLU A 81 -14.52 13.69 -54.85
C GLU A 81 -15.64 14.70 -54.54
N TYR A 82 -15.96 14.90 -53.26
CA TYR A 82 -17.03 15.79 -52.81
C TYR A 82 -16.49 17.08 -52.17
N PHE A 83 -15.17 17.27 -52.16
CA PHE A 83 -14.53 18.44 -51.61
C PHE A 83 -14.52 19.60 -52.62
N GLN A 84 -15.38 20.61 -52.40
CA GLN A 84 -15.33 21.84 -53.19
C GLN A 84 -14.38 22.86 -52.52
N TRP A 85 -13.37 23.33 -53.26
CA TRP A 85 -12.44 24.38 -52.82
C TRP A 85 -13.14 25.68 -52.39
N SER A 86 -14.37 25.91 -52.85
CA SER A 86 -15.24 27.01 -52.42
C SER A 86 -15.69 26.93 -50.96
N TRP A 87 -15.51 25.79 -50.27
CA TRP A 87 -15.83 25.63 -48.84
C TRP A 87 -14.66 26.02 -47.92
N LEU A 88 -13.45 26.06 -48.46
CA LEU A 88 -12.23 26.50 -47.77
C LEU A 88 -12.20 28.02 -47.60
N ILE A 89 -12.67 28.76 -48.61
CA ILE A 89 -12.60 30.23 -48.66
C ILE A 89 -13.41 30.90 -47.53
N PRO A 90 -14.68 30.55 -47.25
CA PRO A 90 -15.45 31.13 -46.14
C PRO A 90 -14.96 30.70 -44.75
N SER A 91 -14.21 29.59 -44.68
CA SER A 91 -13.64 29.06 -43.43
C SER A 91 -12.32 29.78 -43.09
N PHE A 92 -11.56 30.19 -44.11
CA PHE A 92 -10.40 31.08 -43.97
C PHE A 92 -10.80 32.55 -43.78
N ASP A 93 -11.87 33.05 -44.42
CA ASP A 93 -12.39 34.40 -44.16
C ASP A 93 -12.88 34.55 -42.71
N ARG A 94 -13.59 33.55 -42.17
CA ARG A 94 -13.92 33.47 -40.73
C ARG A 94 -12.69 33.51 -39.81
N MET A 95 -11.54 33.04 -40.29
CA MET A 95 -10.27 33.06 -39.56
C MET A 95 -9.70 34.48 -39.51
N VAL A 96 -9.74 35.21 -40.63
CA VAL A 96 -9.29 36.62 -40.71
C VAL A 96 -10.15 37.52 -39.81
N ASP A 97 -11.47 37.29 -39.76
CA ASP A 97 -12.42 38.06 -38.94
C ASP A 97 -12.29 37.83 -37.42
N ILE A 98 -11.81 36.65 -36.99
CA ILE A 98 -11.54 36.35 -35.58
C ILE A 98 -10.25 37.04 -35.10
N PHE A 99 -9.27 37.24 -35.98
CA PHE A 99 -7.99 37.88 -35.65
C PHE A 99 -7.96 39.40 -35.92
N PHE A 100 -8.87 39.92 -36.76
CA PHE A 100 -9.00 41.36 -37.05
C PHE A 100 -10.46 41.82 -36.91
N PRO A 101 -10.89 42.29 -35.72
CA PRO A 101 -12.29 42.59 -35.46
C PRO A 101 -12.60 44.04 -35.86
N ILE A 102 -12.77 44.30 -37.15
CA ILE A 102 -13.39 45.54 -37.61
C ILE A 102 -14.42 45.16 -38.66
N TYR A 103 -15.69 45.43 -38.36
CA TYR A 103 -16.92 45.26 -39.15
C TYR A 103 -17.81 44.03 -38.85
N GLY A 104 -18.70 44.20 -37.86
CA GLY A 104 -20.13 43.86 -37.99
C GLY A 104 -20.63 42.53 -37.41
N TYR A 105 -21.18 42.54 -36.19
CA TYR A 105 -21.93 41.41 -35.61
C TYR A 105 -23.36 41.76 -35.17
N ARG A 106 -24.26 40.77 -35.29
CA ARG A 106 -25.66 40.78 -34.82
C ARG A 106 -25.73 40.42 -33.32
N TRP A 107 -26.31 41.32 -32.53
CA TRP A 107 -26.37 41.36 -31.06
C TRP A 107 -27.06 40.20 -30.31
N SER A 108 -27.75 39.29 -31.01
CA SER A 108 -28.57 38.24 -30.38
C SER A 108 -27.76 37.16 -29.64
N TYR A 109 -26.56 36.83 -30.12
CA TYR A 109 -25.71 35.80 -29.51
C TYR A 109 -25.02 36.27 -28.23
N ILE A 110 -24.62 37.54 -28.17
CA ILE A 110 -24.00 38.15 -26.99
C ILE A 110 -25.01 38.19 -25.83
N PHE A 111 -26.28 38.50 -26.13
CA PHE A 111 -27.32 38.61 -25.13
C PHE A 111 -27.71 37.26 -24.50
N ALA A 112 -27.86 36.21 -25.31
CA ALA A 112 -28.18 34.86 -24.83
C ALA A 112 -27.05 34.26 -23.98
N THR A 113 -25.80 34.56 -24.34
CA THR A 113 -24.59 34.08 -23.65
C THR A 113 -24.34 34.86 -22.35
N GLY A 114 -24.61 36.16 -22.33
CA GLY A 114 -24.56 36.97 -21.12
C GLY A 114 -25.56 36.52 -20.06
N LEU A 115 -26.80 36.21 -20.47
CA LEU A 115 -27.87 35.79 -19.57
C LEU A 115 -27.58 34.43 -18.91
N THR A 116 -27.08 33.46 -19.67
CA THR A 116 -26.72 32.13 -19.16
C THR A 116 -25.50 32.17 -18.23
N THR A 117 -24.54 33.04 -18.50
CA THR A 117 -23.35 33.25 -17.66
C THR A 117 -23.72 33.90 -16.31
N ALA A 118 -24.66 34.86 -16.31
CA ALA A 118 -25.13 35.52 -15.09
C ALA A 118 -25.88 34.55 -14.15
N VAL A 119 -26.71 33.66 -14.72
CA VAL A 119 -27.45 32.64 -13.95
C VAL A 119 -26.51 31.58 -13.36
N GLY A 120 -25.43 31.22 -14.08
CA GLY A 120 -24.39 30.33 -13.57
C GLY A 120 -23.59 30.94 -12.40
N TYR A 121 -23.21 32.22 -12.51
CA TYR A 121 -22.47 32.94 -11.48
C TYR A 121 -23.24 33.07 -10.16
N TYR A 122 -24.55 33.32 -10.24
CA TYR A 122 -25.42 33.47 -9.07
C TYR A 122 -25.62 32.16 -8.28
N ARG A 123 -25.49 30.99 -8.92
CA ARG A 123 -25.57 29.69 -8.23
C ARG A 123 -24.27 29.33 -7.51
N VAL A 124 -23.11 29.54 -8.14
CA VAL A 124 -21.80 29.14 -7.60
C VAL A 124 -21.39 29.95 -6.36
N THR A 125 -21.80 31.22 -6.30
CA THR A 125 -21.49 32.11 -5.17
C THR A 125 -22.29 31.79 -3.90
N ARG A 126 -23.33 30.94 -3.98
CA ARG A 126 -24.16 30.56 -2.83
C ARG A 126 -23.68 29.29 -2.11
N ASP A 127 -22.86 28.46 -2.76
CA ASP A 127 -22.43 27.14 -2.27
C ASP A 127 -20.98 27.09 -1.75
N THR A 128 -20.31 28.23 -1.57
CA THR A 128 -18.99 28.29 -0.94
C THR A 128 -19.13 28.59 0.57
N PRO A 129 -18.83 27.65 1.48
CA PRO A 129 -18.75 27.98 2.90
C PRO A 129 -17.50 28.82 3.16
N SER A 130 -17.71 29.97 3.78
CA SER A 130 -16.68 30.87 4.30
C SER A 130 -15.85 30.20 5.40
N SER A 131 -14.52 30.24 5.22
CA SER A 131 -13.47 30.22 6.26
C SER A 131 -13.59 29.18 7.39
N VAL A 132 -12.85 28.07 7.28
CA VAL A 132 -12.47 27.27 8.45
C VAL A 132 -11.25 27.92 9.10
N SER A 133 -11.44 28.41 10.31
CA SER A 133 -10.43 28.94 11.21
C SER A 133 -9.31 27.93 11.47
N SER A 134 -8.07 28.39 11.27
CA SER A 134 -6.85 27.73 11.71
C SER A 134 -6.80 27.63 13.24
N SER A 135 -6.99 26.44 13.80
CA SER A 135 -6.50 26.13 15.15
C SER A 135 -5.03 25.72 15.04
N ALA A 136 -4.15 26.67 15.30
CA ALA A 136 -2.73 26.43 15.51
C ALA A 136 -2.56 25.53 16.74
N GLY A 137 -2.07 24.30 16.53
CA GLY A 137 -1.50 23.43 17.55
C GLY A 137 -0.05 23.19 17.18
N GLY A 138 0.86 23.86 17.89
CA GLY A 138 2.29 23.84 17.62
C GLY A 138 2.89 22.44 17.67
N GLY A 139 3.79 22.17 16.73
CA GLY A 139 4.72 21.06 16.82
C GLY A 139 5.62 21.26 18.03
N GLY A 140 5.41 20.44 19.06
CA GLY A 140 6.19 20.39 20.27
C GLY A 140 6.50 18.93 20.59
N ILE A 141 7.78 18.67 20.81
CA ILE A 141 8.34 17.44 21.36
C ILE A 141 7.74 17.19 22.76
N SER A 142 7.58 15.91 23.10
CA SER A 142 7.24 15.31 24.41
C SER A 142 5.77 15.33 24.85
N SER A 143 5.20 14.13 24.99
CA SER A 143 4.31 13.79 26.12
C SER A 143 4.33 12.28 26.34
N TYR A 144 4.79 11.90 27.52
CA TYR A 144 4.86 10.54 28.07
C TYR A 144 3.48 9.94 28.34
N GLY A 145 3.41 8.60 28.30
CA GLY A 145 2.36 7.80 28.95
C GLY A 145 1.36 7.19 27.98
N SER A 146 1.63 5.95 27.55
CA SER A 146 0.65 4.97 27.04
C SER A 146 -0.45 5.52 26.13
N ALA A 147 -0.13 6.47 25.24
CA ALA A 147 -0.95 6.80 24.09
C ALA A 147 -0.65 5.75 23.03
N GLU A 148 -1.69 5.06 22.57
CA GLU A 148 -1.63 4.11 21.46
C GLU A 148 -0.86 4.78 20.30
N MET A 149 0.28 4.20 19.91
CA MET A 149 1.13 4.77 18.86
C MET A 149 0.36 4.77 17.54
N ASP A 150 -0.06 5.95 17.07
CA ASP A 150 -0.71 6.10 15.76
C ASP A 150 0.31 5.88 14.63
N PHE A 151 0.40 4.64 14.14
CA PHE A 151 1.30 4.27 13.05
C PHE A 151 0.92 4.92 11.72
N SER A 152 -0.30 5.44 11.59
CA SER A 152 -0.71 6.14 10.39
C SER A 152 0.06 7.45 10.19
N ARG A 153 0.54 8.04 11.29
CA ARG A 153 1.39 9.24 11.29
C ARG A 153 2.89 8.95 11.36
N SER A 154 3.29 7.68 11.31
CA SER A 154 4.71 7.30 11.37
C SER A 154 5.50 7.77 10.14
N GLN A 155 6.80 7.99 10.33
CA GLN A 155 7.71 8.40 9.25
C GLN A 155 7.88 7.30 8.20
N THR A 156 7.86 6.04 8.62
CA THR A 156 7.87 4.86 7.75
C THR A 156 6.60 4.76 6.90
N THR A 157 5.41 4.96 7.46
CA THR A 157 4.15 5.01 6.68
C THR A 157 4.21 6.13 5.65
N ARG A 158 4.72 7.32 6.03
CA ARG A 158 4.91 8.45 5.12
C ARG A 158 5.82 8.11 3.93
N TYR A 159 6.95 7.44 4.16
CA TYR A 159 7.85 6.99 3.09
C TYR A 159 7.19 6.00 2.14
N LEU A 160 6.49 5.01 2.70
CA LEU A 160 5.77 4.03 1.89
C LEU A 160 4.60 4.64 1.13
N LEU A 161 3.91 5.65 1.68
CA LEU A 161 2.90 6.41 0.94
C LEU A 161 3.50 7.19 -0.23
N GLY A 162 4.68 7.78 -0.05
CA GLY A 162 5.42 8.36 -1.18
C GLY A 162 5.71 7.35 -2.27
N SER A 163 6.11 6.15 -1.88
CA SER A 163 6.32 5.03 -2.82
C SER A 163 5.03 4.58 -3.51
N VAL A 164 3.91 4.52 -2.79
CA VAL A 164 2.58 4.22 -3.35
C VAL A 164 2.20 5.24 -4.42
N LEU A 165 2.48 6.53 -4.20
CA LEU A 165 2.17 7.57 -5.19
C LEU A 165 3.07 7.48 -6.43
N LEU A 166 4.37 7.21 -6.24
CA LEU A 166 5.38 7.31 -7.30
C LEU A 166 5.65 6.00 -8.05
N ASN A 167 5.40 4.83 -7.44
CA ASN A 167 5.80 3.52 -7.96
C ASN A 167 4.59 2.57 -8.13
N ALA A 168 4.24 2.27 -9.39
CA ALA A 168 3.15 1.37 -9.74
C ALA A 168 3.40 -0.11 -9.37
N SER A 169 4.66 -0.56 -9.42
CA SER A 169 5.02 -1.92 -9.03
C SER A 169 4.77 -2.13 -7.53
N PHE A 170 5.13 -1.15 -6.71
CA PHE A 170 4.89 -1.21 -5.26
C PHE A 170 3.39 -1.23 -4.92
N ARG A 171 2.57 -0.44 -5.63
CA ARG A 171 1.09 -0.53 -5.51
C ARG A 171 0.60 -1.93 -5.82
N THR A 172 1.09 -2.54 -6.90
CA THR A 172 0.70 -3.90 -7.31
C THR A 172 1.10 -4.93 -6.25
N GLN A 173 2.27 -4.78 -5.63
CA GLN A 173 2.72 -5.62 -4.52
C GLN A 173 1.76 -5.53 -3.32
N ILE A 174 1.37 -4.33 -2.91
CA ILE A 174 0.40 -4.12 -1.82
C ILE A 174 -0.96 -4.73 -2.18
N MET A 175 -1.45 -4.48 -3.39
CA MET A 175 -2.73 -5.02 -3.85
C MET A 175 -2.71 -6.55 -3.88
N ASN A 176 -1.60 -7.17 -4.30
CA ASN A 176 -1.45 -8.62 -4.29
C ASN A 176 -1.39 -9.19 -2.87
N LEU A 177 -0.76 -8.47 -1.93
CA LEU A 177 -0.75 -8.84 -0.52
C LEU A 177 -2.15 -8.81 0.10
N VAL A 178 -2.91 -7.75 -0.15
CA VAL A 178 -4.27 -7.59 0.38
C VAL A 178 -5.27 -8.53 -0.30
N LYS A 179 -5.03 -8.90 -1.56
CA LYS A 179 -5.82 -9.92 -2.29
C LYS A 179 -5.53 -11.36 -1.85
N GLN A 180 -4.55 -11.62 -0.98
CA GLN A 180 -4.36 -12.96 -0.41
C GLN A 180 -5.46 -13.25 0.60
N GLU A 181 -6.64 -13.63 0.11
CA GLU A 181 -7.85 -13.79 0.92
C GLU A 181 -7.77 -14.89 1.99
N ARG A 182 -6.80 -15.81 1.90
CA ARG A 182 -6.81 -17.08 2.66
C ARG A 182 -5.65 -17.26 3.63
N ASN A 183 -4.59 -16.47 3.49
CA ASN A 183 -3.44 -16.56 4.38
C ASN A 183 -3.63 -15.56 5.53
N ALA A 184 -3.15 -15.93 6.71
CA ALA A 184 -3.06 -15.02 7.84
C ALA A 184 -2.12 -13.86 7.49
N PHE A 185 -2.41 -12.69 8.05
CA PHE A 185 -1.52 -11.54 7.96
C PHE A 185 -0.46 -11.59 9.06
N ALA A 186 0.77 -11.26 8.68
CA ALA A 186 1.81 -10.97 9.66
C ALA A 186 1.60 -9.56 10.23
N PRO A 187 2.01 -9.31 11.48
CA PRO A 187 2.03 -7.97 12.05
C PRO A 187 2.97 -7.05 11.26
N GLU A 188 2.50 -5.85 10.94
CA GLU A 188 3.21 -4.84 10.16
C GLU A 188 3.77 -3.75 11.08
N LEU A 189 4.92 -4.01 11.69
CA LEU A 189 5.47 -3.13 12.73
C LEU A 189 5.84 -1.75 12.18
N GLY A 190 5.35 -0.71 12.83
CA GLY A 190 5.71 0.67 12.52
C GLY A 190 5.04 1.23 11.27
N ILE A 191 4.15 0.48 10.60
CA ILE A 191 3.45 0.96 9.40
C ILE A 191 1.94 0.71 9.47
N ASP A 192 1.16 1.62 8.88
CA ASP A 192 -0.28 1.45 8.71
C ASP A 192 -0.56 0.83 7.32
N LEU A 193 -0.64 -0.50 7.27
CA LEU A 193 -0.93 -1.23 6.04
C LEU A 193 -2.36 -0.96 5.55
N ALA A 194 -3.32 -0.73 6.44
CA ALA A 194 -4.69 -0.42 6.05
C ALA A 194 -4.73 0.85 5.22
N LYS A 195 -4.08 1.92 5.66
CA LYS A 195 -4.01 3.19 4.95
C LYS A 195 -3.22 3.09 3.65
N LEU A 196 -2.11 2.35 3.65
CA LEU A 196 -1.34 2.06 2.43
C LEU A 196 -2.19 1.33 1.39
N ALA A 197 -3.01 0.36 1.80
CA ALA A 197 -3.90 -0.40 0.91
C ALA A 197 -5.01 0.48 0.32
N ARG A 198 -5.66 1.32 1.15
CA ARG A 198 -6.73 2.23 0.69
C ARG A 198 -6.22 3.22 -0.35
N ILE A 199 -5.09 3.88 -0.08
CA ILE A 199 -4.49 4.84 -1.01
C ILE A 199 -3.98 4.13 -2.27
N SER A 200 -3.39 2.94 -2.15
CA SER A 200 -2.99 2.13 -3.31
C SER A 200 -4.15 1.81 -4.23
N PHE A 201 -5.30 1.43 -3.67
CA PHE A 201 -6.51 1.16 -4.43
C PHE A 201 -7.05 2.40 -5.15
N LEU A 202 -7.12 3.56 -4.47
CA LEU A 202 -7.54 4.82 -5.09
C LEU A 202 -6.60 5.23 -6.25
N MET A 203 -5.29 5.02 -6.07
CA MET A 203 -4.30 5.27 -7.11
C MET A 203 -4.39 4.28 -8.27
N ASP A 204 -4.77 3.03 -8.05
CA ASP A 204 -5.03 2.07 -9.13
C ASP A 204 -6.29 2.47 -9.94
N VAL A 205 -7.36 2.93 -9.28
CA VAL A 205 -8.55 3.48 -9.96
C VAL A 205 -8.17 4.67 -10.84
N ARG A 206 -7.32 5.57 -10.34
CA ARG A 206 -6.75 6.67 -11.13
C ARG A 206 -5.97 6.15 -12.33
N GLU A 207 -5.10 5.17 -12.15
CA GLU A 207 -4.29 4.60 -13.22
C GLU A 207 -5.15 3.93 -14.31
N LYS A 208 -6.23 3.24 -13.92
CA LYS A 208 -7.23 2.70 -14.86
C LYS A 208 -7.80 3.77 -15.79
N LYS A 209 -8.14 4.96 -15.27
CA LYS A 209 -8.67 6.07 -16.10
C LYS A 209 -7.69 6.46 -17.20
N TYR A 210 -6.39 6.56 -16.89
CA TYR A 210 -5.36 6.89 -17.88
C TYR A 210 -5.16 5.76 -18.91
N HIS A 211 -5.19 4.49 -18.48
CA HIS A 211 -5.08 3.35 -19.40
C HIS A 211 -6.23 3.32 -20.40
N ILE A 212 -7.47 3.59 -19.95
CA ILE A 212 -8.64 3.71 -20.83
C ILE A 212 -8.46 4.87 -21.83
N CYS A 213 -7.95 6.02 -21.39
CA CYS A 213 -7.65 7.13 -22.30
C CYS A 213 -6.64 6.73 -23.39
N TYR A 214 -5.57 6.04 -23.01
CA TYR A 214 -4.56 5.56 -23.96
C TYR A 214 -5.12 4.51 -24.92
N PHE A 215 -6.00 3.63 -24.45
CA PHE A 215 -6.68 2.64 -25.28
C PHE A 215 -7.59 3.30 -26.32
N ILE A 216 -8.37 4.32 -25.93
CA ILE A 216 -9.19 5.11 -26.86
C ILE A 216 -8.30 5.79 -27.90
N ILE A 217 -7.19 6.39 -27.48
CA ILE A 217 -6.22 7.01 -28.39
C ILE A 217 -5.66 5.98 -29.39
N ALA A 218 -5.34 4.77 -28.94
CA ALA A 218 -4.85 3.71 -29.82
C ALA A 218 -5.91 3.30 -30.86
N ILE A 219 -7.19 3.21 -30.47
CA ILE A 219 -8.30 2.94 -31.41
C ILE A 219 -8.42 4.07 -32.45
N VAL A 220 -8.36 5.33 -32.03
CA VAL A 220 -8.44 6.48 -32.96
C VAL A 220 -7.25 6.50 -33.91
N ALA A 221 -6.04 6.21 -33.41
CA ALA A 221 -4.84 6.09 -34.23
C ALA A 221 -4.96 4.99 -35.28
N PHE A 222 -5.58 3.86 -34.93
CA PHE A 222 -5.83 2.74 -35.83
C PHE A 222 -6.87 3.09 -36.91
N LEU A 223 -7.96 3.75 -36.54
CA LEU A 223 -9.04 4.13 -37.46
C LEU A 223 -8.65 5.30 -38.39
N SER A 224 -7.77 6.19 -37.94
CA SER A 224 -7.35 7.38 -38.68
C SER A 224 -5.84 7.61 -38.59
N PRO A 225 -5.01 6.90 -39.38
CA PRO A 225 -3.55 7.01 -39.32
C PRO A 225 -3.01 8.42 -39.56
N SER A 226 -3.72 9.26 -40.32
CA SER A 226 -3.38 10.68 -40.53
C SER A 226 -3.37 11.51 -39.23
N SER A 227 -4.04 11.04 -38.17
CA SER A 227 -4.12 11.73 -36.88
C SER A 227 -2.97 11.41 -35.91
N ILE A 228 -2.10 10.45 -36.25
CA ILE A 228 -1.01 9.96 -35.38
C ILE A 228 -0.14 11.09 -34.80
N PRO A 229 0.33 12.10 -35.57
CA PRO A 229 1.17 13.17 -35.01
C PRO A 229 0.47 13.96 -33.91
N LEU A 230 -0.82 14.25 -34.08
CA LEU A 230 -1.63 14.95 -33.07
C LEU A 230 -1.85 14.06 -31.83
N LEU A 231 -2.14 12.78 -32.04
CA LEU A 231 -2.34 11.83 -30.94
C LEU A 231 -1.07 11.64 -30.11
N VAL A 232 0.11 11.63 -30.73
CA VAL A 232 1.41 11.63 -30.03
C VAL A 232 1.52 12.82 -29.08
N LEU A 233 1.17 14.03 -29.52
CA LEU A 233 1.15 15.21 -28.65
C LEU A 233 0.12 15.07 -27.50
N VAL A 234 -1.07 14.54 -27.79
CA VAL A 234 -2.10 14.29 -26.78
C VAL A 234 -1.59 13.30 -25.72
N THR A 235 -0.91 12.23 -26.10
CA THR A 235 -0.33 11.27 -25.15
C THR A 235 0.74 11.91 -24.26
N ALA A 236 1.54 12.83 -24.80
CA ALA A 236 2.51 13.59 -24.03
C ALA A 236 1.84 14.51 -23.00
N VAL A 237 0.73 15.18 -23.37
CA VAL A 237 -0.04 16.02 -22.45
C VAL A 237 -0.69 15.19 -21.34
N ILE A 238 -1.29 14.05 -21.69
CA ILE A 238 -1.90 13.14 -20.70
C ILE A 238 -0.83 12.63 -19.73
N ASN A 239 0.33 12.22 -20.23
CA ASN A 239 1.43 11.74 -19.40
C ASN A 239 2.00 12.87 -18.52
N PHE A 240 2.13 14.08 -19.06
CA PHE A 240 2.53 15.25 -18.28
C PHE A 240 1.55 15.50 -17.12
N TYR A 241 0.25 15.48 -17.40
CA TYR A 241 -0.77 15.66 -16.37
C TYR A 241 -0.75 14.52 -15.33
N LYS A 242 -0.54 13.26 -15.77
CA LYS A 242 -0.34 12.11 -14.87
C LYS A 242 0.83 12.36 -13.92
N GLN A 243 2.01 12.71 -14.45
CA GLN A 243 3.20 12.93 -13.63
C GLN A 243 3.12 14.20 -12.79
N TYR A 244 2.42 15.23 -13.26
CA TYR A 244 2.20 16.47 -12.52
C TYR A 244 1.37 16.20 -11.26
N GLY A 245 0.26 15.46 -11.39
CA GLY A 245 -0.56 15.07 -10.23
C GLY A 245 0.25 14.26 -9.20
N GLU A 246 1.04 13.29 -9.67
CA GLU A 246 1.86 12.44 -8.80
C GLU A 246 2.96 13.19 -8.06
N ARG A 247 3.58 14.21 -8.67
CA ARG A 247 4.75 14.91 -8.10
C ARG A 247 4.43 16.26 -7.45
N TYR A 248 3.36 16.93 -7.85
CA TYR A 248 3.04 18.29 -7.42
C TYR A 248 1.67 18.44 -6.77
N GLU A 249 0.67 17.63 -7.11
CA GLU A 249 -0.65 17.68 -6.47
C GLU A 249 -0.66 16.91 -5.14
N PHE A 250 -0.13 15.68 -5.12
CA PHE A 250 -0.26 14.78 -3.96
C PHE A 250 0.95 14.77 -3.01
N ILE A 251 2.19 14.89 -3.52
CA ILE A 251 3.41 14.89 -2.68
C ILE A 251 3.40 15.95 -1.58
N PRO A 252 2.88 17.19 -1.77
CA PRO A 252 2.87 18.18 -0.70
C PRO A 252 2.24 17.69 0.61
N TYR A 253 1.23 16.80 0.55
CA TYR A 253 0.53 16.26 1.73
C TYR A 253 1.28 15.12 2.46
N ILE A 254 2.42 14.69 1.92
CA ILE A 254 3.30 13.66 2.52
C ILE A 254 4.72 14.16 2.80
N LYS A 255 4.92 15.48 2.71
CA LYS A 255 6.18 16.10 3.15
C LYS A 255 6.29 16.03 4.67
N LYS A 256 7.52 15.90 5.17
CA LYS A 256 7.79 15.75 6.62
C LYS A 256 7.14 16.84 7.49
N LYS A 257 7.08 18.09 7.00
CA LYS A 257 6.48 19.22 7.72
C LYS A 257 4.95 19.31 7.58
N ASP A 258 4.39 18.72 6.53
CA ASP A 258 2.98 18.87 6.13
C ASP A 258 2.35 17.48 5.88
N TYR A 259 2.52 16.56 6.84
CA TYR A 259 2.03 15.20 6.70
C TYR A 259 0.57 15.06 7.16
N TYR A 260 -0.35 14.99 6.20
CA TYR A 260 -1.79 14.89 6.45
C TYR A 260 -2.39 13.71 5.66
N PRO A 261 -2.18 12.46 6.12
CA PRO A 261 -2.55 11.27 5.37
C PRO A 261 -4.07 11.14 5.20
N ASP A 262 -4.87 11.51 6.21
CA ASP A 262 -6.33 11.45 6.15
C ASP A 262 -6.91 12.47 5.16
N TYR A 263 -6.27 13.64 5.04
CA TYR A 263 -6.67 14.65 4.07
C TYR A 263 -6.38 14.20 2.64
N LEU A 264 -5.21 13.56 2.42
CA LEU A 264 -4.87 12.95 1.13
C LEU A 264 -5.88 11.86 0.74
N GLU A 265 -6.21 10.94 1.66
CA GLU A 265 -7.20 9.89 1.41
C GLU A 265 -8.57 10.51 1.04
N ASN A 266 -9.01 11.54 1.75
CA ASN A 266 -10.28 12.22 1.47
C ASN A 266 -10.30 12.91 0.10
N ILE A 267 -9.23 13.59 -0.31
CA ILE A 267 -9.12 14.18 -1.66
C ILE A 267 -9.23 13.09 -2.72
N LEU A 268 -8.44 12.01 -2.57
CA LEU A 268 -8.43 10.91 -3.52
C LEU A 268 -9.80 10.22 -3.57
N ARG A 269 -10.44 9.97 -2.42
CA ARG A 269 -11.77 9.35 -2.35
C ARG A 269 -12.83 10.20 -3.04
N ARG A 270 -12.84 11.52 -2.82
CA ARG A 270 -13.74 12.45 -3.53
C ARG A 270 -13.51 12.45 -5.04
N LYS A 271 -12.26 12.41 -5.48
CA LYS A 271 -11.88 12.46 -6.92
C LYS A 271 -12.13 11.14 -7.66
N TYR A 272 -12.05 10.02 -6.96
CA TYR A 272 -12.10 8.67 -7.56
C TYR A 272 -13.30 7.82 -7.14
N LEU A 273 -14.19 8.32 -6.26
CA LEU A 273 -15.53 7.81 -5.93
C LEU A 273 -15.63 6.28 -5.87
N SER A 274 -14.81 5.66 -5.01
CA SER A 274 -14.83 4.21 -4.82
C SER A 274 -15.01 3.85 -3.35
N ASP A 275 -16.10 3.13 -3.07
CA ASP A 275 -16.42 2.59 -1.73
C ASP A 275 -16.01 1.12 -1.57
N LYS A 276 -15.45 0.49 -2.62
CA LYS A 276 -14.94 -0.88 -2.56
C LYS A 276 -13.57 -0.92 -1.87
N LEU A 277 -13.56 -0.70 -0.56
CA LEU A 277 -12.35 -0.92 0.25
C LEU A 277 -12.14 -2.42 0.50
N PRO A 278 -10.88 -2.87 0.63
CA PRO A 278 -10.60 -4.26 0.99
C PRO A 278 -11.21 -4.58 2.36
N ARG A 279 -11.92 -5.72 2.47
CA ARG A 279 -12.67 -6.09 3.68
C ARG A 279 -11.81 -6.72 4.78
N ASN A 280 -10.59 -7.16 4.46
CA ASN A 280 -9.67 -7.80 5.41
C ASN A 280 -8.37 -7.00 5.46
N LEU A 281 -8.36 -5.92 6.22
CA LEU A 281 -7.15 -5.14 6.50
C LEU A 281 -6.66 -5.51 7.90
N PRO A 282 -5.35 -5.75 8.09
CA PRO A 282 -4.81 -6.13 9.38
C PRO A 282 -5.05 -5.04 10.43
N ASN A 283 -5.39 -5.48 11.63
CA ASN A 283 -5.74 -4.63 12.75
C ASN A 283 -4.55 -4.48 13.71
N GLU A 284 -4.32 -3.29 14.24
CA GLU A 284 -3.27 -3.02 15.25
C GLU A 284 -3.49 -3.79 16.57
N SER A 285 -4.71 -4.29 16.80
CA SER A 285 -5.10 -5.11 17.95
C SER A 285 -4.92 -6.62 17.75
N GLN A 286 -4.18 -7.04 16.72
CA GLN A 286 -3.75 -8.43 16.51
C GLN A 286 -3.00 -8.96 17.76
N ASN A 287 -3.30 -10.19 18.18
CA ASN A 287 -2.61 -10.92 19.26
C ASN A 287 -2.38 -12.42 18.94
N LEU A 288 -2.61 -12.82 17.70
CA LEU A 288 -2.38 -14.17 17.19
C LEU A 288 -1.59 -14.13 15.89
N ILE A 289 -0.53 -14.92 15.83
CA ILE A 289 0.33 -15.06 14.65
C ILE A 289 0.29 -16.50 14.19
N ILE A 290 -0.26 -16.69 13.00
CA ILE A 290 -0.22 -17.97 12.31
C ILE A 290 0.91 -17.89 11.30
N TYR A 291 1.98 -18.61 11.55
CA TYR A 291 3.20 -18.52 10.76
C TYR A 291 3.33 -19.65 9.76
N LYS A 292 4.14 -19.42 8.73
CA LYS A 292 4.48 -20.41 7.71
C LYS A 292 5.98 -20.61 7.65
N GLY A 293 6.40 -21.85 7.85
CA GLY A 293 7.81 -22.26 7.76
C GLY A 293 8.40 -22.57 9.13
N PHE A 294 9.73 -22.51 9.23
CA PHE A 294 10.45 -22.88 10.44
C PHE A 294 10.43 -21.80 11.52
N PHE A 295 10.53 -20.53 11.12
CA PHE A 295 10.68 -19.42 12.04
C PHE A 295 9.31 -18.79 12.40
N PRO A 296 8.91 -18.77 13.69
CA PRO A 296 7.55 -18.39 14.08
C PRO A 296 7.32 -16.87 14.15
N PHE A 297 8.38 -16.08 14.35
CA PHE A 297 8.29 -14.63 14.60
C PHE A 297 8.19 -13.81 13.32
N VAL A 298 7.23 -14.16 12.45
CA VAL A 298 7.02 -13.51 11.16
C VAL A 298 6.59 -12.05 11.37
N GLY A 299 7.23 -11.14 10.64
CA GLY A 299 6.98 -9.70 10.70
C GLY A 299 7.85 -8.93 11.68
N ALA A 300 8.60 -9.63 12.54
CA ALA A 300 9.52 -9.03 13.51
C ALA A 300 10.88 -8.62 12.94
N GLY A 301 11.11 -8.85 11.63
CA GLY A 301 12.38 -8.57 10.96
C GLY A 301 13.33 -9.76 10.94
N ILE A 302 14.63 -9.47 11.01
CA ILE A 302 15.71 -10.45 10.87
C ILE A 302 16.01 -11.06 12.25
N PRO A 303 16.06 -12.40 12.38
CA PRO A 303 16.48 -13.02 13.64
C PRO A 303 17.95 -12.72 13.92
N ILE A 304 18.22 -12.22 15.12
CA ILE A 304 19.58 -11.91 15.59
C ILE A 304 20.05 -12.89 16.68
N GLY A 305 19.37 -14.03 16.80
CA GLY A 305 19.66 -15.08 17.77
C GLY A 305 18.85 -14.95 19.07
N GLY A 306 19.28 -15.68 20.09
CA GLY A 306 18.56 -15.83 21.33
C GLY A 306 19.31 -16.74 22.30
N TRP A 307 18.74 -16.97 23.47
CA TRP A 307 19.26 -17.92 24.45
C TRP A 307 18.14 -18.60 25.20
N THR A 308 18.48 -19.72 25.82
CA THR A 308 17.61 -20.48 26.70
C THR A 308 18.29 -20.75 28.02
N LEU A 309 17.52 -20.78 29.10
CA LEU A 309 17.98 -21.13 30.45
C LEU A 309 17.06 -22.20 31.04
N SER A 310 17.62 -23.12 31.79
CA SER A 310 16.87 -24.14 32.54
C SER A 310 17.23 -24.03 34.01
N ILE A 311 16.23 -23.78 34.86
CA ILE A 311 16.42 -23.49 36.28
C ILE A 311 15.61 -24.47 37.10
N ASP A 312 16.24 -25.15 38.06
CA ASP A 312 15.51 -25.99 39.02
C ASP A 312 14.82 -25.12 40.07
N VAL A 313 13.49 -24.99 39.98
CA VAL A 313 12.70 -24.17 40.91
C VAL A 313 12.50 -24.83 42.26
N ASN A 314 12.86 -26.10 42.43
CA ASN A 314 12.76 -26.79 43.71
C ASN A 314 14.04 -26.73 44.53
N LYS A 315 15.16 -26.28 43.94
CA LYS A 315 16.44 -26.13 44.63
C LYS A 315 16.34 -24.95 45.61
N PRO A 316 16.32 -25.21 46.94
CA PRO A 316 16.24 -24.13 47.91
C PRO A 316 17.53 -23.34 47.89
N ARG A 317 17.43 -22.03 48.12
CA ARG A 317 18.59 -21.17 48.27
C ARG A 317 19.47 -21.66 49.43
N GLU A 318 20.76 -21.83 49.17
CA GLU A 318 21.76 -22.12 50.20
C GLU A 318 21.99 -20.86 51.07
N GLU A 319 21.59 -20.92 52.34
CA GLU A 319 21.99 -19.97 53.38
C GLU A 319 22.78 -20.74 54.44
N ILE A 320 23.85 -20.11 54.98
CA ILE A 320 24.86 -20.71 55.86
C ILE A 320 24.26 -21.39 57.12
N LEU A 321 23.05 -21.01 57.53
CA LEU A 321 22.50 -21.42 58.83
C LEU A 321 21.26 -22.34 58.74
N GLN A 322 20.33 -22.16 57.79
CA GLN A 322 19.19 -23.08 57.55
C GLN A 322 18.63 -22.95 56.12
N PRO A 323 18.31 -24.06 55.41
CA PRO A 323 17.63 -24.01 54.11
C PRO A 323 16.21 -23.46 54.26
N ARG A 324 15.90 -22.35 53.59
CA ARG A 324 14.53 -21.82 53.56
C ARG A 324 13.67 -22.68 52.64
N LYS A 325 12.43 -22.94 53.05
CA LYS A 325 11.44 -23.60 52.19
C LYS A 325 11.14 -22.72 50.97
N VAL A 326 11.16 -23.34 49.79
CA VAL A 326 10.79 -22.71 48.52
C VAL A 326 9.33 -22.22 48.60
N LYS A 327 9.10 -20.98 48.19
CA LYS A 327 7.74 -20.42 48.06
C LYS A 327 7.22 -20.68 46.65
N PRO A 328 6.06 -21.36 46.47
CA PRO A 328 5.50 -21.56 45.15
C PRO A 328 5.11 -20.21 44.51
N PHE A 329 5.10 -20.16 43.18
CA PHE A 329 4.70 -18.99 42.40
C PHE A 329 3.98 -19.40 41.11
N ASN A 330 3.22 -18.47 40.53
CA ASN A 330 2.62 -18.63 39.21
C ASN A 330 3.50 -17.96 38.14
N LEU A 331 3.54 -18.54 36.93
CA LEU A 331 4.23 -17.92 35.78
C LEU A 331 3.67 -16.53 35.45
N LYS A 332 2.38 -16.29 35.71
CA LYS A 332 1.77 -14.96 35.57
C LYS A 332 2.48 -13.91 36.43
N ASP A 333 2.74 -14.23 37.69
CA ASP A 333 3.42 -13.31 38.63
C ASP A 333 4.85 -13.01 38.17
N LEU A 334 5.54 -14.03 37.63
CA LEU A 334 6.87 -13.86 37.05
C LEU A 334 6.85 -12.91 35.85
N TYR A 335 5.92 -13.12 34.91
CA TYR A 335 5.77 -12.21 33.77
C TYR A 335 5.47 -10.78 34.22
N VAL A 336 4.58 -10.58 35.19
CA VAL A 336 4.26 -9.24 35.73
C VAL A 336 5.50 -8.59 36.31
N ALA A 337 6.26 -9.29 37.16
CA ALA A 337 7.48 -8.75 37.77
C ALA A 337 8.55 -8.34 36.75
N ILE A 338 8.75 -9.14 35.69
CA ILE A 338 9.70 -8.81 34.62
C ILE A 338 9.21 -7.62 33.80
N VAL A 339 7.93 -7.55 33.45
CA VAL A 339 7.37 -6.43 32.69
C VAL A 339 7.45 -5.13 33.49
N GLU A 340 7.16 -5.17 34.79
CA GLU A 340 7.36 -4.04 35.68
C GLU A 340 8.82 -3.60 35.74
N ALA A 341 9.76 -4.55 35.78
CA ALA A 341 11.18 -4.26 35.75
C ALA A 341 11.61 -3.60 34.43
N ILE A 342 11.10 -4.05 33.29
CA ILE A 342 11.38 -3.46 31.97
C ILE A 342 10.74 -2.07 31.86
N ASN A 343 9.50 -1.90 32.31
CA ASN A 343 8.81 -0.61 32.27
C ASN A 343 9.51 0.46 33.11
N LYS A 344 10.23 0.06 34.18
CA LYS A 344 11.07 0.98 34.98
C LYS A 344 12.26 1.55 34.21
N LEU A 345 12.66 0.96 33.08
CA LEU A 345 13.72 1.51 32.23
C LEU A 345 13.27 2.79 31.50
N GLN A 346 11.95 3.01 31.38
CA GLN A 346 11.37 4.20 30.76
C GLN A 346 11.88 4.49 29.35
N PHE A 347 12.16 3.44 28.56
CA PHE A 347 12.48 3.62 27.15
C PHE A 347 11.28 4.17 26.37
N ASP A 348 11.53 5.21 25.60
CA ASP A 348 10.56 5.73 24.64
C ASP A 348 10.27 4.67 23.58
N GLY A 349 9.01 4.57 23.15
CA GLY A 349 8.62 3.60 22.13
C GLY A 349 8.57 2.14 22.62
N LEU A 350 8.69 1.87 23.93
CA LEU A 350 8.53 0.52 24.49
C LEU A 350 7.05 0.10 24.45
N ILE A 351 6.76 -1.02 23.77
CA ILE A 351 5.46 -1.68 23.77
C ILE A 351 5.64 -3.13 24.23
N VAL A 352 4.80 -3.60 25.15
CA VAL A 352 4.78 -5.00 25.56
C VAL A 352 3.39 -5.57 25.30
N LYS A 353 3.31 -6.66 24.55
CA LYS A 353 2.06 -7.34 24.22
C LYS A 353 2.18 -8.85 24.41
N ASP A 354 1.06 -9.51 24.64
CA ASP A 354 0.98 -10.97 24.67
C ASP A 354 0.52 -11.49 23.31
N PHE A 355 1.22 -12.48 22.77
CA PHE A 355 0.92 -13.08 21.47
C PHE A 355 0.92 -14.61 21.54
N LEU A 356 -0.01 -15.20 20.80
CA LEU A 356 -0.05 -16.63 20.54
C LEU A 356 0.54 -16.92 19.15
N PHE A 357 1.37 -17.95 19.07
CA PHE A 357 2.03 -18.39 17.83
C PHE A 357 1.60 -19.80 17.49
N VAL A 358 1.15 -20.01 16.25
CA VAL A 358 0.64 -21.30 15.77
C VAL A 358 1.15 -21.60 14.35
N ASP A 359 1.56 -22.84 14.07
CA ASP A 359 1.94 -23.25 12.71
C ASP A 359 0.68 -23.35 11.84
N GLY A 360 0.66 -22.63 10.72
CA GLY A 360 -0.46 -22.63 9.78
C GLY A 360 -0.78 -23.97 9.12
N LYS A 361 0.02 -25.03 9.33
CA LYS A 361 -0.34 -26.41 8.93
C LYS A 361 -1.25 -27.11 9.94
N GLU A 362 -1.17 -26.74 11.21
CA GLU A 362 -1.80 -27.47 12.33
C GLU A 362 -3.17 -26.86 12.71
N ILE A 363 -3.58 -25.75 12.10
CA ILE A 363 -4.82 -25.04 12.49
C ILE A 363 -6.11 -25.61 11.90
N ARG A 364 -6.03 -26.58 10.98
CA ARG A 364 -7.19 -26.96 10.14
C ARG A 364 -8.33 -27.58 10.95
N ASP A 365 -7.99 -28.31 12.01
CA ASP A 365 -8.97 -28.97 12.87
C ASP A 365 -9.43 -28.06 14.03
N GLU A 366 -8.78 -26.92 14.22
CA GLU A 366 -9.02 -25.95 15.30
C GLU A 366 -10.04 -24.89 14.87
N ARG A 367 -11.34 -25.17 15.05
CA ARG A 367 -12.43 -24.27 14.61
C ARG A 367 -12.40 -22.87 15.23
N TRP A 368 -11.82 -22.72 16.41
CA TRP A 368 -11.68 -21.42 17.06
C TRP A 368 -10.59 -20.56 16.40
N LEU A 369 -9.60 -21.17 15.72
CA LEU A 369 -8.56 -20.48 14.91
C LEU A 369 -8.97 -20.33 13.44
N LEU A 370 -9.63 -21.35 12.90
CA LEU A 370 -10.08 -21.41 11.51
C LEU A 370 -11.59 -21.69 11.46
N PRO A 371 -12.44 -20.65 11.48
CA PRO A 371 -13.90 -20.83 11.46
C PRO A 371 -14.40 -21.62 10.24
N SER A 372 -13.72 -21.45 9.10
CA SER A 372 -13.98 -22.21 7.87
C SER A 372 -12.69 -22.37 7.08
N ILE A 373 -12.53 -23.52 6.43
CA ILE A 373 -11.43 -23.86 5.51
C ILE A 373 -11.33 -22.87 4.34
N PHE A 374 -12.42 -22.16 4.04
CA PHE A 374 -12.51 -21.21 2.94
C PHE A 374 -12.27 -19.76 3.34
N LEU A 375 -12.20 -19.47 4.63
CA LEU A 375 -11.96 -18.14 5.17
C LEU A 375 -10.51 -18.01 5.67
N PRO A 376 -9.97 -16.79 5.73
CA PRO A 376 -8.71 -16.58 6.42
C PRO A 376 -8.87 -16.94 7.90
N PRO A 377 -7.79 -17.40 8.56
CA PRO A 377 -7.81 -17.58 10.00
C PRO A 377 -8.09 -16.28 10.73
N ILE A 378 -8.59 -16.38 11.97
CA ILE A 378 -8.70 -15.20 12.84
C ILE A 378 -7.31 -14.65 13.18
N ASP A 379 -7.22 -13.34 13.36
CA ASP A 379 -6.01 -12.61 13.75
C ASP A 379 -6.05 -12.14 15.21
N LYS A 380 -7.22 -12.24 15.85
CA LYS A 380 -7.43 -11.83 17.23
C LYS A 380 -8.20 -12.88 18.02
N VAL A 381 -7.70 -13.17 19.22
CA VAL A 381 -8.31 -14.05 20.20
C VAL A 381 -8.68 -13.27 21.46
N ASP A 382 -9.70 -13.73 22.18
CA ASP A 382 -10.10 -13.12 23.44
C ASP A 382 -9.00 -13.24 24.50
N GLN A 383 -8.87 -12.22 25.34
CA GLN A 383 -7.83 -12.16 26.37
C GLN A 383 -7.91 -13.35 27.35
N ALA A 384 -9.11 -13.88 27.61
CA ALA A 384 -9.28 -15.06 28.45
C ALA A 384 -8.54 -16.30 27.91
N ILE A 385 -8.52 -16.47 26.58
CA ILE A 385 -7.78 -17.56 25.92
C ILE A 385 -6.28 -17.31 26.01
N VAL A 386 -5.84 -16.07 25.79
CA VAL A 386 -4.42 -15.69 25.96
C VAL A 386 -3.95 -16.02 27.39
N ASP A 387 -4.73 -15.65 28.39
CA ASP A 387 -4.42 -15.86 29.81
C ASP A 387 -4.38 -17.34 30.23
N GLU A 388 -5.07 -18.21 29.50
CA GLU A 388 -4.99 -19.67 29.64
C GLU A 388 -3.65 -20.19 29.11
N TYR A 389 -3.30 -19.80 27.88
CA TYR A 389 -2.06 -20.21 27.23
C TYR A 389 -0.78 -19.62 27.85
N VAL A 390 -0.87 -18.57 28.67
CA VAL A 390 0.26 -18.08 29.49
C VAL A 390 0.75 -19.13 30.48
N ILE A 391 -0.13 -19.99 31.00
CA ILE A 391 0.20 -21.02 32.00
C ILE A 391 0.38 -22.38 31.34
N CYS A 392 -0.40 -22.66 30.29
CA CYS A 392 -0.38 -23.96 29.61
C CYS A 392 0.88 -24.15 28.76
N ASN A 393 1.44 -25.37 28.80
CA ASN A 393 2.50 -25.77 27.89
C ASN A 393 1.92 -26.64 26.76
N ASP A 394 1.26 -25.98 25.81
CA ASP A 394 0.70 -26.63 24.64
C ASP A 394 1.78 -26.90 23.57
N LYS A 395 1.59 -27.95 22.76
CA LYS A 395 2.55 -28.35 21.71
C LYS A 395 2.45 -27.49 20.46
N PHE A 396 1.25 -27.02 20.13
CA PHE A 396 0.91 -26.37 18.87
C PHE A 396 0.75 -24.86 19.03
N VAL A 397 0.21 -24.42 20.16
CA VAL A 397 0.01 -23.00 20.49
C VAL A 397 1.05 -22.57 21.51
N ARG A 398 1.89 -21.60 21.14
CA ARG A 398 2.91 -21.07 22.05
C ARG A 398 2.62 -19.62 22.39
N HIS A 399 2.53 -19.34 23.69
CA HIS A 399 2.53 -17.98 24.21
C HIS A 399 3.96 -17.43 24.24
N TYR A 400 4.15 -16.23 23.70
CA TYR A 400 5.32 -15.39 23.96
C TYR A 400 4.86 -14.01 24.37
N LYS A 401 5.55 -13.45 25.35
CA LYS A 401 5.48 -12.02 25.63
C LYS A 401 6.39 -11.30 24.65
N TRP A 402 5.81 -10.45 23.81
CA TRP A 402 6.52 -9.70 22.79
C TRP A 402 6.81 -8.29 23.30
N ILE A 403 8.09 -8.04 23.58
CA ILE A 403 8.62 -6.72 23.95
C ILE A 403 9.17 -6.07 22.68
N GLN A 404 8.67 -4.90 22.35
CA GLN A 404 9.00 -4.14 21.15
C GLN A 404 9.55 -2.78 21.56
N ILE A 405 10.63 -2.34 20.93
CA ILE A 405 11.18 -1.00 21.09
C ILE A 405 11.21 -0.34 19.73
N TYR A 406 10.43 0.72 19.57
CA TYR A 406 10.38 1.54 18.38
C TYR A 406 11.33 2.72 18.53
N ASP A 407 12.31 2.83 17.64
CA ASP A 407 13.27 3.92 17.65
C ASP A 407 13.51 4.45 16.21
N TRP A 408 14.23 5.56 16.10
CA TRP A 408 14.55 6.22 14.84
C TRP A 408 13.29 6.50 14.00
N SER A 409 12.25 7.06 14.64
CA SER A 409 10.95 7.34 14.02
C SER A 409 10.28 6.10 13.39
N ASN A 410 10.38 4.95 14.05
CA ASN A 410 9.86 3.63 13.63
C ASN A 410 10.62 2.98 12.47
N GLU A 411 11.77 3.53 12.08
CA GLU A 411 12.66 2.89 11.11
C GLU A 411 13.37 1.68 11.71
N ILE A 412 13.55 1.66 13.03
CA ILE A 412 14.13 0.52 13.74
C ILE A 412 13.11 0.01 14.74
N VAL A 413 12.87 -1.30 14.69
CA VAL A 413 12.06 -1.98 15.70
C VAL A 413 12.83 -3.18 16.22
N ILE A 414 13.10 -3.18 17.51
CA ILE A 414 13.81 -4.27 18.19
C ILE A 414 12.77 -5.08 18.93
N SER A 415 12.76 -6.39 18.69
CA SER A 415 11.77 -7.31 19.20
C SER A 415 12.43 -8.37 20.06
N PHE A 416 11.93 -8.57 21.28
CA PHE A 416 12.26 -9.70 22.14
C PHE A 416 11.00 -10.54 22.35
N PHE A 417 11.12 -11.83 22.14
CA PHE A 417 10.10 -12.82 22.41
C PHE A 417 10.51 -13.59 23.64
N LEU A 418 9.90 -13.25 24.77
CA LEU A 418 10.16 -13.88 26.06
C LEU A 418 9.10 -14.94 26.33
N ARG A 419 9.55 -16.16 26.63
CA ARG A 419 8.67 -17.25 27.05
C ARG A 419 9.21 -17.92 28.31
N PHE A 420 8.30 -18.16 29.24
CA PHE A 420 8.49 -19.03 30.39
C PHE A 420 7.64 -20.28 30.21
N SER A 421 8.23 -21.45 30.45
CA SER A 421 7.49 -22.71 30.48
C SER A 421 7.98 -23.56 31.64
N ARG A 422 7.04 -24.21 32.33
CA ARG A 422 7.36 -25.09 33.46
C ARG A 422 7.22 -26.54 33.03
N GLN A 423 8.28 -27.33 33.22
CA GLN A 423 8.27 -28.76 32.95
C GLN A 423 8.81 -29.51 34.18
N GLY A 424 7.89 -30.08 34.97
CA GLY A 424 8.24 -30.69 36.25
C GLY A 424 8.81 -29.67 37.25
N SER A 425 10.03 -29.93 37.72
CA SER A 425 10.78 -29.04 38.61
C SER A 425 11.56 -27.95 37.89
N TYR A 426 11.60 -27.95 36.55
CA TYR A 426 12.38 -26.98 35.79
C TYR A 426 11.51 -25.85 35.26
N LEU A 427 11.99 -24.62 35.45
CA LEU A 427 11.57 -23.45 34.72
C LEU A 427 12.49 -23.28 33.52
N PHE A 428 11.92 -23.39 32.33
CA PHE A 428 12.60 -23.11 31.08
C PHE A 428 12.28 -21.67 30.63
N VAL A 429 13.33 -20.90 30.41
CA VAL A 429 13.28 -19.52 29.91
C VAL A 429 13.80 -19.50 28.50
N GLU A 430 13.07 -18.88 27.59
CA GLU A 430 13.45 -18.74 26.19
C GLU A 430 13.35 -17.26 25.78
N ILE A 431 14.42 -16.74 25.19
CA ILE A 431 14.43 -15.42 24.58
C ILE A 431 14.89 -15.55 23.14
N ASN A 432 14.05 -15.08 22.22
CA ASN A 432 14.44 -14.86 20.83
C ASN A 432 14.41 -13.37 20.52
N ARG A 433 15.28 -12.94 19.62
CA ARG A 433 15.43 -11.53 19.27
C ARG A 433 15.34 -11.35 17.76
N CYS A 434 14.63 -10.31 17.36
CA CYS A 434 14.56 -9.89 15.97
C CYS A 434 14.78 -8.39 15.86
N VAL A 435 15.35 -7.98 14.73
CA VAL A 435 15.50 -6.57 14.42
C VAL A 435 14.93 -6.28 13.05
N LEU A 436 14.04 -5.30 13.02
CA LEU A 436 13.51 -4.72 11.81
C LEU A 436 14.31 -3.45 11.52
N THR A 437 14.97 -3.44 10.37
CA THR A 437 15.92 -2.40 9.97
C THR A 437 15.23 -1.31 9.14
N PRO A 438 15.93 -0.20 8.84
CA PRO A 438 15.36 0.90 8.08
C PRO A 438 14.85 0.52 6.69
N LEU A 439 14.00 1.37 6.11
CA LEU A 439 13.47 1.17 4.76
C LEU A 439 14.55 1.34 3.70
N LYS A 440 14.45 0.57 2.62
CA LYS A 440 15.28 0.72 1.41
C LYS A 440 15.24 2.16 0.90
N ASP A 441 16.38 2.62 0.37
CA ASP A 441 16.52 3.97 -0.18
C ASP A 441 15.50 4.29 -1.30
N GLU A 442 15.07 3.29 -2.06
CA GLU A 442 14.04 3.43 -3.10
C GLU A 442 12.70 3.96 -2.55
N HIS A 443 12.43 3.71 -1.26
CA HIS A 443 11.21 4.19 -0.59
C HIS A 443 11.37 5.58 0.04
N ARG A 444 12.59 6.12 0.07
CA ARG A 444 12.92 7.43 0.65
C ARG A 444 12.89 8.56 -0.38
N GLU A 445 12.60 8.25 -1.64
CA GLU A 445 12.60 9.18 -2.77
C GLU A 445 11.73 10.43 -2.56
N VAL A 446 10.66 10.33 -1.76
CA VAL A 446 9.78 11.47 -1.45
C VAL A 446 10.54 12.67 -0.88
N ASP A 447 11.59 12.43 -0.08
CA ASP A 447 12.38 13.50 0.53
C ASP A 447 13.44 14.07 -0.43
N ARG A 448 13.75 13.37 -1.54
CA ARG A 448 14.65 13.84 -2.60
C ARG A 448 13.96 14.75 -3.61
N LEU A 449 12.62 14.78 -3.61
CA LEU A 449 11.83 15.61 -4.52
C LEU A 449 11.89 17.08 -4.09
N ILE A 450 12.89 17.81 -4.59
CA ILE A 450 12.96 19.27 -4.48
C ILE A 450 12.10 19.88 -5.61
N PRO A 451 10.96 20.52 -5.31
CA PRO A 451 10.17 21.18 -6.35
C PRO A 451 10.93 22.39 -6.87
N SER A 452 11.30 22.35 -8.16
CA SER A 452 11.97 23.45 -8.86
C SER A 452 11.22 23.73 -10.16
N LYS A 453 11.19 25.00 -10.60
CA LYS A 453 10.60 25.38 -11.89
C LYS A 453 11.28 24.67 -13.06
N TRP A 454 12.59 24.41 -12.97
CA TRP A 454 13.34 23.61 -13.93
C TRP A 454 12.90 22.13 -13.95
N ASN A 455 12.41 21.62 -12.83
CA ASN A 455 11.85 20.27 -12.75
C ASN A 455 10.50 20.18 -13.47
N LEU A 456 9.73 21.26 -13.60
CA LEU A 456 8.50 21.29 -14.40
C LEU A 456 8.80 21.29 -15.91
N ILE A 457 9.77 22.09 -16.36
CA ILE A 457 10.18 22.12 -17.77
C ILE A 457 10.75 20.76 -18.19
N SER A 458 11.65 20.19 -17.38
CA SER A 458 12.19 18.85 -17.65
C SER A 458 11.13 17.75 -17.59
N LEU A 459 10.08 17.90 -16.77
CA LEU A 459 8.93 17.00 -16.79
C LEU A 459 8.17 17.08 -18.12
N GLY A 460 7.94 18.28 -18.63
CA GLY A 460 7.32 18.50 -19.94
C GLY A 460 8.12 17.87 -21.07
N LEU A 461 9.42 18.12 -21.11
CA LEU A 461 10.33 17.53 -22.11
C LEU A 461 10.37 15.99 -22.00
N LYS A 462 10.46 15.44 -20.79
CA LYS A 462 10.40 13.99 -20.58
C LYS A 462 9.05 13.41 -21.02
N SER A 463 7.96 14.14 -20.82
CA SER A 463 6.62 13.67 -21.18
C SER A 463 6.41 13.59 -22.69
N LEU A 464 7.09 14.43 -23.49
CA LEU A 464 7.09 14.33 -24.95
C LEU A 464 7.69 13.00 -25.44
N VAL A 465 8.73 12.52 -24.76
CA VAL A 465 9.38 11.25 -25.11
C VAL A 465 8.63 10.07 -24.50
N VAL A 466 8.33 10.13 -23.20
CA VAL A 466 7.76 9.00 -22.43
C VAL A 466 6.27 8.80 -22.69
N GLY A 467 5.54 9.85 -23.07
CA GLY A 467 4.08 9.82 -23.28
C GLY A 467 3.65 8.80 -24.34
N PRO A 468 4.22 8.83 -25.55
CA PRO A 468 3.89 7.86 -26.60
C PRO A 468 4.17 6.41 -26.19
N PHE A 469 5.31 6.13 -25.54
CA PHE A 469 5.61 4.79 -25.03
C PHE A 469 4.64 4.36 -23.91
N SER A 470 4.26 5.29 -23.03
CA SER A 470 3.27 5.05 -21.97
C SER A 470 1.88 4.79 -22.54
N ALA A 471 1.56 5.36 -23.70
CA ALA A 471 0.29 5.12 -24.37
C ALA A 471 0.21 3.71 -24.96
N ILE A 472 1.30 3.21 -25.56
CA ILE A 472 1.37 1.83 -26.07
C ILE A 472 1.21 0.84 -24.92
N THR A 473 2.01 0.98 -23.86
CA THR A 473 1.96 0.08 -22.70
C THR A 473 0.64 0.21 -21.92
N GLY A 474 0.13 1.43 -21.78
CA GLY A 474 -1.16 1.71 -21.13
C GLY A 474 -2.36 1.17 -21.89
N ALA A 475 -2.35 1.23 -23.24
CA ALA A 475 -3.39 0.65 -24.07
C ALA A 475 -3.42 -0.88 -23.93
N TRP A 476 -2.25 -1.52 -23.91
CA TRP A 476 -2.16 -2.97 -23.66
C TRP A 476 -2.67 -3.35 -22.27
N ALA A 477 -2.26 -2.61 -21.24
CA ALA A 477 -2.74 -2.81 -19.88
C ALA A 477 -4.26 -2.57 -19.74
N ALA A 478 -4.86 -1.70 -20.55
CA ALA A 478 -6.31 -1.53 -20.59
C ALA A 478 -7.00 -2.78 -21.15
N ILE A 479 -6.45 -3.37 -22.22
CA ILE A 479 -6.95 -4.62 -22.81
C ILE A 479 -6.93 -5.73 -21.76
N ASP A 480 -5.78 -5.96 -21.11
CA ASP A 480 -5.64 -6.99 -20.07
C ASP A 480 -6.65 -6.79 -18.93
N ARG A 481 -6.90 -5.53 -18.53
CA ARG A 481 -7.87 -5.19 -17.47
C ARG A 481 -9.32 -5.38 -17.92
N ILE A 482 -9.67 -5.03 -19.16
CA ILE A 482 -11.01 -5.27 -19.72
C ILE A 482 -11.26 -6.77 -19.79
N PHE A 483 -10.28 -7.56 -20.26
CA PHE A 483 -10.37 -9.01 -20.24
C PHE A 483 -10.52 -9.55 -18.81
N ALA A 484 -9.75 -9.03 -17.85
CA ALA A 484 -9.90 -9.42 -16.44
C ALA A 484 -11.29 -9.08 -15.90
N GLU A 485 -11.86 -7.91 -16.21
CA GLU A 485 -13.22 -7.54 -15.78
C GLU A 485 -14.30 -8.41 -16.45
N ILE A 486 -14.10 -8.83 -17.71
CA ILE A 486 -14.99 -9.79 -18.39
C ILE A 486 -14.87 -11.18 -17.74
N VAL A 487 -13.66 -11.62 -17.40
CA VAL A 487 -13.43 -12.87 -16.67
C VAL A 487 -14.05 -12.79 -15.28
N ASP A 488 -13.89 -11.69 -14.54
CA ASP A 488 -14.50 -11.47 -13.23
C ASP A 488 -16.04 -11.48 -13.33
N LEU A 489 -16.60 -10.90 -14.39
CA LEU A 489 -18.04 -10.94 -14.67
C LEU A 489 -18.50 -12.36 -14.99
N GLY A 490 -17.74 -13.10 -15.79
CA GLY A 490 -17.97 -14.53 -16.05
C GLY A 490 -17.88 -15.36 -14.76
N ASP A 491 -16.90 -15.07 -13.92
CA ASP A 491 -16.71 -15.68 -12.61
C ASP A 491 -17.89 -15.38 -11.68
N LEU A 492 -18.59 -14.26 -11.81
CA LEU A 492 -19.84 -14.02 -11.07
C LEU A 492 -20.97 -14.94 -11.54
N PHE A 493 -21.08 -15.21 -12.85
CA PHE A 493 -22.09 -16.13 -13.40
C PHE A 493 -21.78 -17.60 -13.10
N PHE A 494 -20.50 -17.96 -13.00
CA PHE A 494 -20.03 -19.31 -12.68
C PHE A 494 -19.47 -19.41 -11.25
N ALA A 495 -19.82 -18.45 -10.38
CA ALA A 495 -19.25 -18.30 -9.04
C ALA A 495 -19.43 -19.57 -8.22
N ASP A 496 -20.65 -20.09 -8.21
CA ASP A 496 -21.00 -21.29 -7.44
C ASP A 496 -20.21 -22.51 -7.92
N ALA A 497 -20.09 -22.72 -9.24
CA ALA A 497 -19.37 -23.85 -9.81
C ALA A 497 -17.87 -23.78 -9.55
N LYS A 498 -17.27 -22.60 -9.72
CA LYS A 498 -15.83 -22.36 -9.49
C LYS A 498 -15.49 -22.38 -8.01
N GLN A 499 -16.40 -21.89 -7.17
CA GLN A 499 -16.28 -21.98 -5.73
C GLN A 499 -16.33 -23.46 -5.30
N LEU A 500 -17.31 -24.24 -5.74
CA LEU A 500 -17.39 -25.69 -5.48
C LEU A 500 -16.13 -26.44 -5.93
N GLU A 501 -15.56 -26.11 -7.09
CA GLU A 501 -14.32 -26.73 -7.56
C GLU A 501 -13.12 -26.37 -6.68
N LYS A 502 -13.00 -25.09 -6.30
CA LYS A 502 -11.99 -24.63 -5.33
C LYS A 502 -12.18 -25.29 -3.98
N GLU A 503 -13.41 -25.43 -3.51
CA GLU A 503 -13.76 -26.08 -2.25
C GLU A 503 -13.33 -27.55 -2.25
N ARG A 504 -13.68 -28.30 -3.30
CA ARG A 504 -13.25 -29.70 -3.51
C ARG A 504 -11.73 -29.85 -3.59
N GLY A 505 -11.05 -28.91 -4.25
CA GLY A 505 -9.58 -28.90 -4.30
C GLY A 505 -8.95 -28.71 -2.93
N MET A 506 -9.56 -27.88 -2.07
CA MET A 506 -9.07 -27.59 -0.71
C MET A 506 -9.40 -28.71 0.28
N GLU A 507 -10.54 -29.38 0.14
CA GLU A 507 -10.85 -30.62 0.87
C GLU A 507 -9.80 -31.71 0.58
N LYS A 508 -9.37 -31.82 -0.67
CA LYS A 508 -8.30 -32.76 -1.08
C LYS A 508 -6.94 -32.35 -0.54
N ASN A 509 -6.62 -31.05 -0.49
CA ASN A 509 -5.34 -30.56 0.02
C ASN A 509 -5.35 -30.41 1.56
N LYS A 510 -5.28 -31.54 2.27
CA LYS A 510 -5.25 -31.57 3.74
C LYS A 510 -4.05 -30.83 4.38
N LYS A 511 -2.96 -30.60 3.64
CA LYS A 511 -1.73 -29.95 4.12
C LYS A 511 -1.61 -28.47 3.72
N PHE A 512 -2.71 -27.84 3.32
CA PHE A 512 -2.68 -26.40 3.01
C PHE A 512 -2.20 -25.60 4.23
N ASN A 513 -1.21 -24.75 4.03
CA ASN A 513 -0.64 -23.91 5.09
C ASN A 513 -1.23 -22.50 4.99
N TYR A 514 -2.00 -22.14 6.01
CA TYR A 514 -2.69 -20.85 6.13
C TYR A 514 -1.81 -19.72 6.70
N GLY A 515 -0.58 -20.02 7.11
CA GLY A 515 0.26 -19.05 7.79
C GLY A 515 0.80 -17.95 6.90
N ALA A 516 1.14 -16.84 7.55
CA ALA A 516 1.84 -15.71 6.98
C ALA A 516 3.29 -16.11 6.64
N LYS A 517 3.75 -15.77 5.43
CA LYS A 517 5.13 -16.05 5.01
C LYS A 517 6.11 -14.95 5.41
N SER A 518 5.68 -13.69 5.30
CA SER A 518 6.50 -12.50 5.53
C SER A 518 5.59 -11.28 5.67
N SER A 519 6.07 -10.22 6.32
CA SER A 519 5.38 -8.92 6.36
C SER A 519 5.87 -8.02 5.22
N LEU A 520 5.03 -7.08 4.80
CA LEU A 520 5.42 -6.02 3.86
C LEU A 520 6.59 -5.23 4.43
N ARG A 521 6.52 -4.85 5.71
CA ARG A 521 7.57 -4.08 6.40
C ARG A 521 8.93 -4.76 6.33
N THR A 522 9.00 -6.08 6.49
CA THR A 522 10.25 -6.83 6.33
C THR A 522 10.75 -6.84 4.88
N GLN A 523 9.86 -6.95 3.89
CA GLN A 523 10.23 -6.95 2.45
C GLN A 523 10.82 -5.63 1.96
N VAL A 524 10.40 -4.51 2.56
CA VAL A 524 10.85 -3.16 2.21
C VAL A 524 12.02 -2.67 3.09
N SER A 525 12.54 -3.52 3.98
CA SER A 525 13.69 -3.20 4.83
C SER A 525 15.02 -3.38 4.08
N SER A 526 16.04 -2.62 4.48
CA SER A 526 17.44 -2.72 4.02
C SER A 526 18.40 -2.82 5.19
N SER A 527 19.70 -2.90 4.93
CA SER A 527 20.71 -2.78 5.98
C SER A 527 20.63 -1.41 6.70
N PRO A 528 21.11 -1.32 7.96
CA PRO A 528 21.24 -0.05 8.67
C PRO A 528 21.99 1.00 7.83
N THR A 529 21.50 2.23 7.86
CA THR A 529 22.02 3.35 7.08
C THR A 529 23.07 4.17 7.83
N HIS A 530 23.01 4.16 9.16
CA HIS A 530 23.90 4.93 10.02
C HIS A 530 24.58 4.03 11.05
N TYR A 531 25.84 4.30 11.36
CA TYR A 531 26.57 3.56 12.38
C TYR A 531 25.91 3.64 13.77
N PHE A 532 25.32 4.78 14.12
CA PHE A 532 24.60 4.93 15.39
C PHE A 532 23.38 4.01 15.51
N GLN A 533 22.74 3.66 14.40
CA GLN A 533 21.62 2.71 14.42
C GLN A 533 22.04 1.33 14.93
N VAL A 534 23.26 0.91 14.57
CA VAL A 534 23.86 -0.34 15.05
C VAL A 534 24.18 -0.24 16.53
N LEU A 535 24.80 0.87 16.97
CA LEU A 535 25.16 1.06 18.36
C LEU A 535 23.93 1.10 19.28
N ASP A 536 22.88 1.81 18.85
CA ASP A 536 21.63 1.91 19.59
C ASP A 536 20.95 0.54 19.67
N GLN A 537 20.91 -0.22 18.55
CA GLN A 537 20.46 -1.61 18.56
C GLN A 537 21.21 -2.44 19.60
N ALA A 538 22.55 -2.39 19.59
CA ALA A 538 23.37 -3.15 20.53
C ALA A 538 23.13 -2.72 21.99
N MET A 539 22.89 -1.43 22.24
CA MET A 539 22.52 -0.90 23.56
C MET A 539 21.21 -1.51 24.04
N TYR A 540 20.13 -1.44 23.25
CA TYR A 540 18.83 -1.98 23.65
C TYR A 540 18.88 -3.48 23.94
N LEU A 541 19.60 -4.24 23.11
CA LEU A 541 19.83 -5.67 23.34
C LEU A 541 20.46 -5.93 24.71
N LYS A 542 21.57 -5.25 25.01
CA LYS A 542 22.27 -5.41 26.28
C LYS A 542 21.42 -5.00 27.48
N VAL A 543 20.75 -3.85 27.41
CA VAL A 543 20.00 -3.32 28.55
C VAL A 543 18.76 -4.17 28.86
N ILE A 544 17.99 -4.56 27.85
CA ILE A 544 16.77 -5.36 28.05
C ILE A 544 17.12 -6.76 28.54
N GLU A 545 18.13 -7.41 27.97
CA GLU A 545 18.53 -8.75 28.41
C GLU A 545 19.02 -8.75 29.84
N ARG A 546 19.86 -7.78 30.19
CA ARG A 546 20.32 -7.59 31.56
C ARG A 546 19.14 -7.39 32.50
N GLN A 547 18.17 -6.56 32.13
CA GLN A 547 16.99 -6.31 32.96
C GLN A 547 16.12 -7.56 33.13
N ILE A 548 15.99 -8.39 32.09
CA ILE A 548 15.25 -9.66 32.18
C ILE A 548 15.97 -10.63 33.12
N ILE A 549 17.28 -10.77 33.00
CA ILE A 549 18.08 -11.67 33.85
C ILE A 549 18.09 -11.18 35.30
N GLU A 550 18.31 -9.89 35.54
CA GLU A 550 18.27 -9.29 36.88
C GLU A 550 16.87 -9.42 37.50
N GLY A 551 15.82 -9.16 36.71
CA GLY A 551 14.43 -9.35 37.13
C GLY A 551 14.13 -10.80 37.53
N LEU A 552 14.60 -11.76 36.73
CA LEU A 552 14.43 -13.19 36.99
C LEU A 552 15.16 -13.58 38.29
N ASN A 553 16.40 -13.14 38.45
CA ASN A 553 17.21 -13.37 39.65
C ASN A 553 16.52 -12.80 40.90
N ASN A 554 16.03 -11.57 40.84
CA ASN A 554 15.37 -10.92 41.97
C ASN A 554 14.06 -11.61 42.35
N PHE A 555 13.26 -12.01 41.35
CA PHE A 555 12.02 -12.74 41.56
C PHE A 555 12.28 -14.09 42.23
N LEU A 556 13.17 -14.91 41.66
CA LEU A 556 13.46 -16.25 42.21
C LEU A 556 14.06 -16.19 43.62
N LYS A 557 14.93 -15.20 43.90
CA LYS A 557 15.45 -14.96 45.25
C LYS A 557 14.35 -14.61 46.25
N ALA A 558 13.36 -13.81 45.87
CA ALA A 558 12.23 -13.48 46.74
C ALA A 558 11.37 -14.73 47.08
N HIS A 559 11.41 -15.74 46.21
CA HIS A 559 10.78 -17.05 46.38
C HIS A 559 11.66 -18.11 47.06
N ASN A 560 12.83 -17.74 47.59
CA ASN A 560 13.81 -18.63 48.24
C ASN A 560 14.39 -19.73 47.32
N ILE A 561 14.47 -19.49 46.01
CA ILE A 561 15.05 -20.41 45.02
C ILE A 561 16.51 -20.06 44.79
N ASP A 562 17.37 -21.07 44.60
CA ASP A 562 18.76 -20.86 44.24
C ASP A 562 18.91 -20.31 42.82
N THR A 563 19.72 -19.26 42.65
CA THR A 563 19.97 -18.59 41.35
C THR A 563 21.45 -18.61 40.97
N SER A 564 22.25 -19.47 41.61
CA SER A 564 23.70 -19.54 41.37
C SER A 564 24.02 -19.86 39.90
N ASP A 565 23.29 -20.82 39.32
CA ASP A 565 23.44 -21.25 37.93
C ASP A 565 23.15 -20.12 36.93
N ILE A 566 22.14 -19.28 37.22
CA ILE A 566 21.76 -18.14 36.38
C ILE A 566 22.90 -17.12 36.34
N ARG A 567 23.56 -16.87 37.48
CA ARG A 567 24.64 -15.89 37.58
C ARG A 567 25.90 -16.31 36.82
N GLU A 568 26.16 -17.60 36.75
CA GLU A 568 27.25 -18.15 35.93
C GLU A 568 26.94 -17.99 34.43
N GLN A 569 25.70 -18.31 34.04
CA GLN A 569 25.25 -18.20 32.64
C GLN A 569 25.05 -16.76 32.17
N GLU A 570 24.75 -15.82 33.07
CA GLU A 570 24.61 -14.39 32.78
C GLU A 570 25.87 -13.82 32.10
N ASN A 571 27.06 -14.11 32.64
CA ASN A 571 28.32 -13.65 32.06
C ASN A 571 28.55 -14.23 30.67
N THR A 572 28.11 -15.46 30.41
CA THR A 572 28.22 -16.07 29.08
C THR A 572 27.25 -15.39 28.12
N ILE A 573 25.99 -15.23 28.52
CA ILE A 573 24.94 -14.62 27.69
C ILE A 573 25.30 -13.18 27.30
N LEU A 574 25.69 -12.36 28.27
CA LEU A 574 25.98 -10.95 28.05
C LEU A 574 27.24 -10.74 27.19
N ASN A 575 28.21 -11.67 27.26
CA ASN A 575 29.44 -11.59 26.46
C ASN A 575 29.29 -12.24 25.07
N SER A 576 28.51 -13.31 24.93
CA SER A 576 28.27 -13.98 23.65
C SER A 576 27.35 -13.18 22.73
N GLY A 577 26.49 -12.30 23.26
CA GLY A 577 25.63 -11.39 22.48
C GLY A 577 26.38 -10.26 21.76
N VAL A 578 27.68 -10.08 22.01
CA VAL A 578 28.50 -8.97 21.43
C VAL A 578 29.13 -9.33 20.08
N ILE A 579 28.96 -10.57 19.60
CA ILE A 579 29.48 -10.99 18.29
C ILE A 579 28.47 -10.60 17.19
N MET A 580 28.24 -9.31 17.01
CA MET A 580 27.72 -8.77 15.76
C MET A 580 28.52 -7.52 15.39
N GLU A 581 28.98 -7.52 14.14
CA GLU A 581 29.54 -6.40 13.39
C GLU A 581 31.06 -6.21 13.40
N GLY A 582 31.68 -7.00 12.51
CA GLY A 582 33.05 -6.80 12.02
C GLY A 582 33.46 -7.77 10.91
N GLY A 583 32.72 -8.86 10.69
CA GLY A 583 32.96 -9.79 9.60
C GLY A 583 31.79 -10.74 9.43
N LYS A 584 31.45 -11.05 8.17
CA LYS A 584 30.38 -11.97 7.75
C LYS A 584 30.13 -13.10 8.75
N VAL A 585 28.96 -13.10 9.38
CA VAL A 585 28.35 -14.32 9.87
C VAL A 585 27.45 -14.82 8.73
N ASP A 586 28.04 -15.63 7.85
CA ASP A 586 27.29 -16.33 6.81
C ASP A 586 26.30 -17.28 7.49
N ALA A 587 25.00 -17.02 7.33
CA ALA A 587 23.90 -17.89 7.73
C ALA A 587 23.85 -19.24 6.95
N LYS A 588 24.98 -19.67 6.38
CA LYS A 588 25.16 -20.90 5.59
C LYS A 588 25.77 -22.06 6.40
N SER A 589 26.13 -21.87 7.66
CA SER A 589 26.80 -22.89 8.47
C SER A 589 25.86 -23.85 9.22
N VAL A 590 24.54 -23.67 9.12
CA VAL A 590 23.57 -24.60 9.73
C VAL A 590 22.83 -25.36 8.64
N ALA A 591 23.39 -26.50 8.25
CA ALA A 591 22.74 -27.49 7.41
C ALA A 591 21.96 -28.46 8.31
N VAL A 592 20.62 -28.38 8.31
CA VAL A 592 19.75 -29.31 9.04
C VAL A 592 18.73 -29.89 8.07
N GLY A 593 18.87 -31.18 7.77
CA GLY A 593 18.00 -31.95 6.88
C GLY A 593 18.76 -33.12 6.26
N THR A 594 18.09 -34.25 6.05
CA THR A 594 18.65 -35.41 5.36
C THR A 594 18.95 -35.05 3.90
N GLY A 595 20.23 -34.85 3.58
CA GLY A 595 20.73 -34.63 2.21
C GLY A 595 21.33 -33.25 1.91
N SER A 596 21.50 -32.35 2.88
CA SER A 596 22.16 -31.06 2.65
C SER A 596 23.68 -31.17 2.70
N GLN A 597 24.38 -30.82 1.62
CA GLN A 597 25.84 -30.62 1.59
C GLN A 597 26.17 -29.13 1.75
N ALA A 598 27.09 -28.82 2.67
CA ALA A 598 27.66 -27.48 2.83
C ALA A 598 28.87 -27.33 1.89
N SER A 599 28.81 -26.38 0.94
CA SER A 599 29.97 -26.03 0.11
C SER A 599 30.74 -24.90 0.78
N VAL A 600 31.99 -25.16 1.13
CA VAL A 600 32.96 -24.15 1.57
C VAL A 600 33.78 -23.75 0.35
N ASP A 601 33.53 -22.56 -0.20
CA ASP A 601 34.44 -21.98 -1.19
C ASP A 601 35.75 -21.60 -0.48
N LYS A 602 36.79 -22.40 -0.70
CA LYS A 602 38.16 -22.04 -0.33
C LYS A 602 38.59 -20.91 -1.26
N VAL A 603 38.66 -19.69 -0.75
CA VAL A 603 39.47 -18.64 -1.38
C VAL A 603 40.93 -19.03 -1.13
N SER A 604 41.63 -19.36 -2.21
CA SER A 604 43.06 -19.64 -2.23
C SER A 604 43.87 -18.38 -1.89
N ALA A 605 44.98 -18.62 -1.19
CA ALA A 605 45.91 -17.66 -0.57
C ALA A 605 46.41 -16.52 -1.45
#